data_AF-A0A510NW67-F1
#
_entry.id   AF-A0A510NW67-F1
#
_cell.length_a   1.000
_cell.length_b   1.000
_cell.length_c   1.000
_cell.angle_alpha   90.00
_cell.angle_beta   90.00
_cell.angle_gamma   90.00
#
_symmetry.space_group_name_H-M   'P 1'
#
loop_
_entity.id
_entity.type
_entity.pdbx_description
1 polymer ?
#
loop_
_entity_poly.entity_id
_entity_poly.type
_entity_poly.pdbx_seq_one_letter_code
_entity_poly.pdbx_strand_id
1 'polypeptide(L)'
;MSSKLFPGDPTKVMVIRQVTSNITTFSVPFNRFGLIKFGGRGTLVKLATGNMLVVSPVALTSEVQQTIASQGGRIKYIAAPDMEHHIYLTAWKKAFPDAEIIAPEGLFEKRQSNPDQKDIQFSHILTKSNKHDIHISEEF
;
A
#
# COMPACT_ATOMS: atom_id res chain seq x y z
N MET A 1 13.48 -12.71 -3.51
CA MET A 1 14.02 -11.33 -3.56
C MET A 1 13.53 -10.43 -2.42
N SER A 2 12.30 -10.57 -1.90
CA SER A 2 11.82 -9.70 -0.80
C SER A 2 12.54 -9.90 0.54
N SER A 3 13.08 -11.08 0.85
CA SER A 3 13.72 -11.37 2.15
C SER A 3 14.98 -10.54 2.45
N LYS A 4 15.69 -10.04 1.42
CA LYS A 4 16.81 -9.09 1.62
C LYS A 4 16.34 -7.69 1.96
N LEU A 5 15.17 -7.30 1.44
CA LEU A 5 14.58 -5.98 1.64
C LEU A 5 13.77 -5.93 2.93
N PHE A 6 13.05 -6.98 3.29
CA PHE A 6 12.27 -7.10 4.51
C PHE A 6 12.85 -8.24 5.36
N PRO A 7 13.80 -7.93 6.27
CA PRO A 7 14.41 -8.94 7.10
C PRO A 7 13.42 -9.43 8.16
N GLY A 8 13.38 -10.75 8.35
CA GLY A 8 12.53 -11.42 9.33
C GLY A 8 11.15 -11.81 8.78
N ASP A 9 10.43 -12.58 9.59
CA ASP A 9 9.04 -12.95 9.31
C ASP A 9 8.14 -11.74 9.62
N PRO A 10 7.44 -11.16 8.62
CA PRO A 10 6.60 -9.99 8.83
C PRO A 10 5.56 -10.16 9.95
N THR A 11 5.08 -11.38 10.20
CA THR A 11 4.12 -11.67 11.29
C THR A 11 4.73 -11.46 12.68
N LYS A 12 6.06 -11.56 12.81
CA LYS A 12 6.78 -11.46 14.09
C LYS A 12 7.40 -10.09 14.32
N VAL A 13 7.72 -9.36 13.26
CA VAL A 13 8.51 -8.12 13.35
C VAL A 13 7.70 -6.86 13.05
N MET A 14 6.48 -7.00 12.52
CA MET A 14 5.62 -5.86 12.27
C MET A 14 5.08 -5.30 13.58
N VAL A 15 5.07 -3.96 13.69
CA VAL A 15 4.45 -3.24 14.79
C VAL A 15 3.23 -2.51 14.24
N ILE A 16 2.05 -2.90 14.71
CA ILE A 16 0.78 -2.26 14.37
C ILE A 16 0.45 -1.24 15.46
N ARG A 17 0.15 0.01 15.08
CA ARG A 17 -0.24 1.07 16.01
C ARG A 17 -1.43 1.84 15.47
N GLN A 18 -2.50 1.90 16.27
CA GLN A 18 -3.59 2.84 16.03
C GLN A 18 -3.16 4.20 16.60
N VAL A 19 -2.92 5.16 15.71
CA VAL A 19 -2.47 6.52 16.07
C VAL A 19 -3.67 7.39 16.44
N THR A 20 -4.78 7.22 15.71
CA THR A 20 -6.08 7.83 16.00
C THR A 20 -7.17 6.81 15.70
N SER A 21 -8.44 7.12 16.00
CA SER A 21 -9.58 6.27 15.64
C SER A 21 -9.64 5.93 14.15
N ASN A 22 -9.07 6.79 13.28
CA ASN A 22 -9.14 6.66 11.82
C ASN A 22 -7.78 6.37 11.17
N ILE A 23 -6.67 6.37 11.91
CA ILE A 23 -5.32 6.19 11.35
C ILE A 23 -4.60 5.07 12.07
N THR A 24 -4.23 4.04 11.32
CA THR A 24 -3.42 2.92 11.80
C THR A 24 -2.15 2.78 10.97
N THR A 25 -1.00 2.59 11.61
CA THR A 25 0.29 2.39 10.94
C THR A 25 0.79 0.97 11.11
N PHE A 26 1.40 0.42 10.06
CA PHE A 26 2.07 -0.87 10.04
C PHE A 26 3.57 -0.65 9.81
N SER A 27 4.35 -0.62 10.88
CA SER A 27 5.81 -0.43 10.80
C SER A 27 6.52 -1.77 10.65
N VAL A 28 7.44 -1.87 9.69
CA VAL A 28 8.19 -3.09 9.39
C VAL A 28 9.69 -2.80 9.28
N PRO A 29 10.56 -3.75 9.62
CA PRO A 29 11.96 -3.69 9.21
C PRO A 29 12.05 -3.63 7.69
N PHE A 30 12.88 -2.71 7.17
CA PHE A 30 13.18 -2.62 5.75
C PHE A 30 14.62 -2.16 5.56
N ASN A 31 15.33 -2.84 4.66
CA ASN A 31 16.70 -2.54 4.27
C ASN A 31 16.72 -1.91 2.89
N ARG A 32 17.08 -0.62 2.81
CA ARG A 32 17.31 0.04 1.53
C ARG A 32 18.52 -0.61 0.86
N PHE A 33 18.36 -0.99 -0.41
CA PHE A 33 19.35 -1.77 -1.17
C PHE A 33 19.79 -3.09 -0.50
N GLY A 34 19.04 -3.59 0.49
CA GLY A 34 19.41 -4.77 1.27
C GLY A 34 20.54 -4.54 2.28
N LEU A 35 20.98 -3.30 2.49
CA LEU A 35 22.15 -2.98 3.33
C LEU A 35 21.81 -2.00 4.47
N ILE A 36 21.09 -0.93 4.17
CA ILE A 36 20.85 0.18 5.12
C ILE A 36 19.51 -0.03 5.81
N LYS A 37 19.52 -0.23 7.14
CA LYS A 37 18.31 -0.38 7.96
C LYS A 37 17.53 0.94 8.01
N PHE A 38 16.55 1.07 7.13
CA PHE A 38 15.78 2.30 6.95
C PHE A 38 14.41 2.22 7.64
N GLY A 39 13.82 1.02 7.68
CA GLY A 39 12.44 0.82 8.12
C GLY A 39 11.44 1.16 7.01
N GLY A 40 10.28 0.50 7.08
CA GLY A 40 9.16 0.70 6.16
C GLY A 40 7.89 0.94 6.94
N ARG A 41 6.93 1.63 6.33
CA ARG A 41 5.63 1.87 6.94
C ARG A 41 4.53 1.91 5.90
N GLY A 42 3.48 1.13 6.14
CA GLY A 42 2.18 1.32 5.51
C GLY A 42 1.23 2.04 6.46
N THR A 43 0.27 2.77 5.91
CA THR A 43 -0.74 3.50 6.69
C THR A 43 -2.12 3.13 6.19
N LEU A 44 -2.98 2.68 7.09
CA LEU A 44 -4.40 2.51 6.87
C LEU A 44 -5.13 3.77 7.36
N VAL A 45 -5.94 4.35 6.49
CA VAL A 45 -6.77 5.52 6.77
C VAL A 45 -8.23 5.13 6.56
N LYS A 46 -9.06 5.35 7.58
CA LYS A 46 -10.51 5.25 7.49
C LYS A 46 -11.08 6.61 7.09
N LEU A 47 -11.73 6.66 5.94
CA LEU A 47 -12.39 7.85 5.40
C LEU A 47 -13.72 8.10 6.12
N ALA A 48 -14.26 9.31 6.01
CA ALA A 48 -15.50 9.72 6.68
C ALA A 48 -16.71 8.85 6.26
N THR A 49 -16.71 8.33 5.04
CA THR A 49 -17.71 7.39 4.50
C THR A 49 -17.61 5.97 5.09
N GLY A 50 -16.54 5.67 5.82
CA GLY A 50 -16.22 4.34 6.33
C GLY A 50 -15.43 3.45 5.37
N ASN A 51 -15.21 3.89 4.12
CA ASN A 51 -14.24 3.25 3.22
C ASN A 51 -12.81 3.45 3.74
N MET A 52 -11.88 2.65 3.26
CA MET A 52 -10.50 2.71 3.68
C MET A 52 -9.54 2.87 2.52
N LEU A 53 -8.47 3.61 2.81
CA LEU A 53 -7.30 3.80 1.97
C LEU A 53 -6.10 3.17 2.67
N VAL A 54 -5.33 2.35 1.95
CA VAL A 54 -3.98 1.98 2.38
C VAL A 54 -2.94 2.72 1.54
N VAL A 55 -2.04 3.43 2.22
CA VAL A 55 -0.89 4.10 1.61
C VAL A 55 0.35 3.27 1.89
N SER A 56 1.19 3.09 0.87
CA SER A 56 2.45 2.37 0.96
C SER A 56 2.29 0.93 1.50
N PRO A 57 1.54 0.06 0.78
CA PRO A 57 1.19 -1.27 1.26
C PRO A 57 2.43 -2.09 1.70
N VAL A 58 2.34 -2.67 2.91
CA VAL A 58 3.33 -3.61 3.46
C VAL A 58 2.82 -5.06 3.36
N ALA A 59 3.53 -6.03 3.92
CA ALA A 59 3.07 -7.43 3.92
C ALA A 59 1.65 -7.55 4.51
N LEU A 60 0.75 -8.22 3.78
CA LEU A 60 -0.65 -8.42 4.19
C LEU A 60 -0.76 -9.64 5.12
N THR A 61 -0.21 -9.54 6.33
CA THR A 61 -0.24 -10.62 7.32
C THR A 61 -1.66 -10.86 7.88
N SER A 62 -1.86 -11.97 8.59
CA SER A 62 -3.13 -12.27 9.26
C SER A 62 -3.54 -11.15 10.23
N GLU A 63 -2.58 -10.57 10.97
CA GLU A 63 -2.81 -9.47 11.91
C GLU A 63 -3.22 -8.18 11.19
N VAL A 64 -2.63 -7.90 10.03
CA VAL A 64 -3.06 -6.77 9.19
C VAL A 64 -4.48 -6.97 8.68
N GLN A 65 -4.81 -8.18 8.20
CA GLN A 65 -6.17 -8.49 7.74
C GLN A 65 -7.20 -8.39 8.86
N GLN A 66 -6.89 -8.90 10.06
CA GLN A 66 -7.73 -8.75 11.25
C GLN A 66 -7.91 -7.29 11.64
N THR A 67 -6.84 -6.49 11.58
CA THR A 67 -6.91 -5.05 11.85
C THR A 67 -7.85 -4.35 10.87
N ILE A 68 -7.74 -4.64 9.57
CA ILE A 68 -8.64 -4.11 8.54
C ILE A 68 -10.09 -4.53 8.79
N ALA A 69 -10.32 -5.82 9.06
CA ALA A 69 -11.65 -6.36 9.35
C ALA A 69 -12.29 -5.69 10.58
N SER A 70 -11.53 -5.50 11.66
CA SER A 70 -12.01 -4.86 12.89
C SER A 70 -12.45 -3.41 12.69
N GLN A 71 -11.94 -2.73 11.65
CA GLN A 71 -12.25 -1.33 11.37
C GLN A 71 -13.38 -1.16 10.34
N GLY A 72 -13.86 -2.26 9.71
CA GLY A 72 -14.94 -2.27 8.73
C GLY A 72 -14.64 -3.04 7.43
N GLY A 73 -13.39 -3.42 7.18
CA GLY A 73 -13.02 -4.36 6.10
C GLY A 73 -12.97 -3.82 4.67
N ARG A 74 -13.44 -2.59 4.40
CA ARG A 74 -13.65 -2.07 3.04
C ARG A 74 -12.46 -1.26 2.53
N ILE A 75 -11.41 -1.93 2.04
CA ILE A 75 -10.34 -1.25 1.29
C ILE A 75 -10.89 -0.85 -0.08
N LYS A 76 -11.12 0.47 -0.26
CA LYS A 76 -11.53 1.03 -1.55
C LYS A 76 -10.35 1.57 -2.34
N TYR A 77 -9.30 2.03 -1.65
CA TYR A 77 -8.16 2.66 -2.29
C TYR A 77 -6.83 2.04 -1.85
N ILE A 78 -5.92 1.82 -2.80
CA ILE A 78 -4.53 1.42 -2.55
C ILE A 78 -3.61 2.42 -3.22
N ALA A 79 -2.88 3.20 -2.43
CA ALA A 79 -1.92 4.18 -2.91
C ALA A 79 -0.49 3.63 -2.85
N ALA A 80 0.17 3.56 -4.01
CA ALA A 80 1.60 3.36 -4.14
C ALA A 80 2.25 4.70 -4.54
N PRO A 81 2.72 5.50 -3.57
CA PRO A 81 3.06 6.92 -3.81
C PRO A 81 4.29 7.15 -4.70
N ASP A 82 5.13 6.15 -4.91
CA ASP A 82 6.36 6.25 -5.70
C ASP A 82 6.78 4.91 -6.33
N MET A 83 7.99 4.89 -6.89
CA MET A 83 8.60 3.74 -7.56
C MET A 83 9.11 2.64 -6.61
N GLU A 84 8.91 2.75 -5.31
CA GLU A 84 9.47 1.87 -4.27
C GLU A 84 8.36 1.26 -3.39
N HIS A 85 7.27 1.99 -3.15
CA HIS A 85 6.18 1.59 -2.27
C HIS A 85 5.15 0.62 -2.93
N HIS A 86 5.51 -0.04 -4.03
CA HIS A 86 4.63 -0.93 -4.79
C HIS A 86 4.89 -2.43 -4.56
N ILE A 87 5.86 -2.78 -3.71
CA ILE A 87 6.34 -4.16 -3.55
C ILE A 87 5.20 -5.13 -3.20
N TYR A 88 4.30 -4.73 -2.31
CA TYR A 88 3.17 -5.56 -1.88
C TYR A 88 1.87 -5.30 -2.63
N LEU A 89 1.87 -4.41 -3.64
CA LEU A 89 0.67 -3.99 -4.36
C LEU A 89 -0.12 -5.17 -4.95
N THR A 90 0.57 -6.19 -5.48
CA THR A 90 -0.07 -7.40 -6.03
C THR A 90 -0.86 -8.17 -4.97
N ALA A 91 -0.29 -8.34 -3.77
CA ALA A 91 -0.95 -9.09 -2.70
C ALA A 91 -2.21 -8.35 -2.22
N TRP A 92 -2.12 -7.02 -2.08
CA TRP A 92 -3.25 -6.19 -1.71
C TRP A 92 -4.35 -6.18 -2.76
N LYS A 93 -4.01 -6.00 -4.05
CA LYS A 93 -5.00 -6.02 -5.12
C LYS A 93 -5.66 -7.39 -5.29
N LYS A 94 -4.94 -8.50 -5.04
CA LYS A 94 -5.54 -9.85 -5.02
C LYS A 94 -6.53 -10.04 -3.87
N ALA A 95 -6.23 -9.50 -2.68
CA ALA A 95 -7.11 -9.59 -1.52
C ALA A 95 -8.33 -8.65 -1.62
N PHE A 96 -8.15 -7.49 -2.27
CA PHE A 96 -9.17 -6.47 -2.46
C PHE A 96 -9.31 -6.16 -3.97
N PRO A 97 -9.95 -7.06 -4.74
CA PRO A 97 -10.00 -6.97 -6.21
C PRO A 97 -10.68 -5.70 -6.70
N ASP A 98 -11.64 -5.17 -5.95
CA ASP A 98 -12.38 -3.95 -6.31
C ASP A 98 -11.64 -2.65 -5.92
N ALA A 99 -10.53 -2.74 -5.17
CA ALA A 99 -9.82 -1.55 -4.70
C ALA A 99 -9.14 -0.80 -5.86
N GLU A 100 -9.40 0.49 -5.95
CA GLU A 100 -8.81 1.39 -6.94
C GLU A 100 -7.36 1.70 -6.59
N ILE A 101 -6.47 1.64 -7.59
CA ILE A 101 -5.05 1.90 -7.39
C ILE A 101 -4.73 3.35 -7.76
N ILE A 102 -4.08 4.04 -6.82
CA ILE A 102 -3.56 5.41 -6.99
C ILE A 102 -2.03 5.33 -7.05
N ALA A 103 -1.44 5.86 -8.12
CA ALA A 103 -0.01 5.72 -8.39
C ALA A 103 0.53 6.87 -9.25
N PRO A 104 1.84 7.14 -9.22
CA PRO A 104 2.45 8.09 -10.15
C PRO A 104 2.61 7.50 -11.56
N GLU A 105 2.70 8.39 -12.55
CA GLU A 105 3.13 8.06 -13.92
C GLU A 105 4.46 7.29 -13.92
N GLY A 106 4.62 6.31 -14.82
CA GLY A 106 5.82 5.49 -14.93
C GLY A 106 5.81 4.22 -14.07
N LEU A 107 5.00 4.16 -13.00
CA LEU A 107 4.97 2.99 -12.12
C LEU A 107 4.31 1.79 -12.81
N PHE A 108 3.26 2.03 -13.61
CA PHE A 108 2.60 0.97 -14.36
C PHE A 108 3.59 0.30 -15.33
N GLU A 109 4.31 1.10 -16.11
CA GLU A 109 5.31 0.66 -17.09
C GLU A 109 6.44 -0.14 -16.42
N LYS A 110 6.96 0.37 -15.29
CA LYS A 110 7.95 -0.34 -14.46
C LYS A 110 7.46 -1.71 -14.01
N ARG A 111 6.17 -1.84 -13.66
CA ARG A 111 5.61 -3.12 -13.25
C ARG A 111 5.42 -4.06 -14.44
N GLN A 112 5.05 -3.54 -15.61
CA GLN A 112 4.92 -4.36 -16.82
C GLN A 112 6.26 -4.97 -17.27
N SER A 113 7.40 -4.36 -16.93
CA SER A 113 8.71 -4.97 -17.22
C SER A 113 9.05 -6.16 -16.30
N ASN A 114 8.26 -6.44 -15.25
CA ASN A 114 8.47 -7.55 -14.33
C ASN A 114 7.31 -8.58 -14.44
N PRO A 115 7.55 -9.80 -14.95
CA PRO A 115 6.53 -10.83 -15.11
C PRO A 115 5.68 -11.12 -13.86
N ASP A 116 6.26 -11.04 -12.66
CA ASP A 116 5.57 -11.32 -11.40
C ASP A 116 4.60 -10.20 -10.96
N GLN A 117 4.62 -9.07 -11.66
CA GLN A 117 3.95 -7.83 -11.27
C GLN A 117 2.96 -7.31 -12.32
N LYS A 118 2.83 -8.02 -13.45
CA LYS A 118 1.96 -7.69 -14.59
C LYS A 118 0.48 -7.73 -14.24
N ASP A 119 -0.32 -7.22 -15.17
CA ASP A 119 -1.79 -7.38 -15.22
C ASP A 119 -2.58 -6.73 -14.07
N ILE A 120 -2.01 -5.71 -13.43
CA ILE A 120 -2.72 -4.88 -12.47
C ILE A 120 -3.05 -3.54 -13.11
N GLN A 121 -4.34 -3.25 -13.29
CA GLN A 121 -4.80 -1.95 -13.79
C GLN A 121 -4.71 -0.89 -12.70
N PHE A 122 -4.26 0.30 -13.09
CA PHE A 122 -4.18 1.48 -12.23
C PHE A 122 -5.37 2.38 -12.54
N SER A 123 -6.07 2.83 -11.50
CA SER A 123 -7.30 3.61 -11.63
C SER A 123 -6.99 5.11 -11.74
N HIS A 124 -6.05 5.59 -10.91
CA HIS A 124 -5.72 7.00 -10.78
C HIS A 124 -4.22 7.19 -10.96
N ILE A 125 -3.82 7.80 -12.08
CA ILE A 125 -2.41 8.04 -12.42
C ILE A 125 -2.10 9.52 -12.23
N LEU A 126 -1.23 9.82 -11.27
CA LEU A 126 -0.74 11.17 -11.00
C LEU A 126 0.45 11.48 -11.91
N THR A 127 0.30 12.51 -12.74
CA THR A 127 1.32 13.03 -13.64
C THR A 127 1.80 14.39 -13.16
N LYS A 128 2.92 14.87 -13.71
CA LYS A 128 3.35 16.26 -13.46
C LYS A 128 2.28 17.29 -13.82
N SER A 129 1.45 17.02 -14.83
CA SER A 129 0.43 17.94 -15.36
C SER A 129 -0.89 17.91 -14.61
N ASN A 130 -1.30 16.78 -14.02
CA ASN A 130 -2.63 16.64 -13.39
C ASN A 130 -2.60 16.62 -11.85
N LYS A 131 -1.44 16.52 -11.21
CA LYS A 131 -1.31 16.29 -9.75
C LYS A 131 -1.97 17.33 -8.84
N HIS A 132 -2.35 18.49 -9.37
CA HIS A 132 -3.04 19.55 -8.63
C HIS A 132 -4.55 19.59 -8.90
N ASP A 133 -5.01 18.96 -9.98
CA ASP A 133 -6.38 19.04 -10.47
C ASP A 133 -7.09 17.67 -10.50
N ILE A 134 -6.36 16.59 -10.27
CA ILE A 134 -6.91 15.24 -10.27
C ILE A 134 -7.91 15.07 -9.12
N HIS A 135 -9.14 14.72 -9.49
CA HIS A 135 -10.19 14.35 -8.56
C HIS A 135 -10.36 12.83 -8.55
N ILE A 136 -10.09 12.20 -7.41
CA ILE A 136 -10.20 10.74 -7.25
C ILE A 136 -11.65 10.35 -6.96
N SER A 137 -12.25 11.02 -5.97
CA SER A 137 -13.65 10.90 -5.58
C SER A 137 -14.02 11.99 -4.58
N GLU A 138 -15.31 12.17 -4.32
CA GLU A 138 -15.86 13.04 -3.27
C GLU A 138 -15.44 12.65 -1.84
N GLU A 139 -14.69 11.55 -1.67
CA GLU A 139 -14.23 11.07 -0.36
C GLU A 139 -12.87 11.67 0.07
N PHE A 140 -12.20 12.40 -0.84
CA PHE A 140 -10.92 13.08 -0.64
C PHE A 140 -11.10 14.59 -0.58
#